data_AF-A0A812XL98-F1
#
_entry.id   AF-A0A812XL98-F1
#
_cell.length_a   1.000
_cell.length_b   1.000
_cell.length_c   1.000
_cell.angle_alpha   90.00
_cell.angle_beta   90.00
_cell.angle_gamma   90.00
#
_symmetry.space_group_name_H-M   'P 1'
#
loop_
_entity.id
_entity.type
_entity.pdbx_description
1 polymer ?
#
loop_
_entity_poly.entity_id
_entity_poly.type
_entity_poly.pdbx_seq_one_letter_code
_entity_poly.pdbx_strand_id
1 'polypeptide(L)'
;MVSVVAAALTLAGWVPHVAAHLEFSGVTSPALRGQVTVVDAPSVPVFLDSAIFERLEHFKDVGVPATLSDHIGRATIADGTCRSVVAPGSGPFPLGGYAFWHHNPERVDMVLKALVGLPSSSQPSKFVIAAKKQLPSACFYGNQTNKLDLYQPEALAKTLYNWHRAICDLEWEDPAEQPQQQALTTGFICMATCDTAKLQLTAAAMDAFSASMAAAKSVTKSMCAAMPWTAKGPVTPLDGLKSYDEIAVATEPWRQVCGCTA
;
A
#
# COMPACT_ATOMS: atom_id res chain seq x y z
N MET A 1 -37.32 -5.17 54.48
CA MET A 1 -36.46 -6.32 54.87
C MET A 1 -36.92 -7.47 53.98
N VAL A 2 -36.22 -7.95 52.95
CA VAL A 2 -34.83 -8.40 52.84
C VAL A 2 -34.30 -8.14 51.41
N SER A 3 -33.13 -7.50 51.35
CA SER A 3 -31.97 -7.60 50.46
C SER A 3 -31.89 -8.50 49.19
N VAL A 4 -31.31 -7.85 48.14
CA VAL A 4 -30.23 -8.23 47.16
C VAL A 4 -30.57 -9.39 46.17
N VAL A 5 -30.35 -9.35 44.83
CA VAL A 5 -29.11 -9.15 44.04
C VAL A 5 -29.43 -8.93 42.52
N ALA A 6 -28.71 -7.95 41.95
CA ALA A 6 -28.10 -7.79 40.61
C ALA A 6 -28.80 -8.10 39.26
N ALA A 7 -28.55 -7.13 38.38
CA ALA A 7 -28.00 -7.23 37.02
C ALA A 7 -28.90 -7.47 35.79
N ALA A 8 -28.76 -6.48 34.89
CA ALA A 8 -28.64 -6.58 33.44
C ALA A 8 -29.90 -6.73 32.56
N LEU A 9 -29.73 -6.25 31.32
CA LEU A 9 -30.59 -6.29 30.12
C LEU A 9 -31.47 -5.03 29.97
N THR A 10 -31.55 -4.34 28.82
CA THR A 10 -31.22 -4.63 27.42
C THR A 10 -31.14 -3.28 26.67
N LEU A 11 -30.47 -3.16 25.52
CA LEU A 11 -31.05 -3.23 24.16
C LEU A 11 -29.98 -2.62 23.22
N ALA A 12 -29.75 -2.98 21.97
CA ALA A 12 -30.24 -4.02 21.09
C ALA A 12 -29.24 -4.01 19.91
N GLY A 13 -28.68 -5.17 19.57
CA GLY A 13 -27.84 -5.38 18.40
C GLY A 13 -28.46 -6.48 17.55
N TRP A 14 -28.78 -6.14 16.31
CA TRP A 14 -29.42 -7.01 15.33
C TRP A 14 -28.64 -8.31 15.10
N VAL A 15 -29.36 -9.44 15.15
CA VAL A 15 -28.91 -10.75 14.66
C VAL A 15 -29.77 -11.07 13.44
N PRO A 16 -29.20 -11.37 12.26
CA PRO A 16 -29.98 -11.88 11.14
C PRO A 16 -30.44 -13.30 11.43
N HIS A 17 -31.72 -13.52 11.15
CA HIS A 17 -32.42 -14.79 11.29
C HIS A 17 -31.81 -15.89 10.41
N VAL A 18 -31.45 -17.02 11.02
CA VAL A 18 -31.38 -18.32 10.34
C VAL A 18 -32.64 -19.09 10.75
N ALA A 19 -33.57 -19.25 9.81
CA ALA A 19 -34.73 -20.10 9.99
C ALA A 19 -34.28 -21.57 9.90
N ALA A 20 -34.26 -22.27 11.03
CA ALA A 20 -34.21 -23.72 11.06
C ALA A 20 -35.60 -24.23 11.46
N HIS A 21 -36.28 -24.89 10.51
CA HIS A 21 -37.47 -25.70 10.82
C HIS A 21 -37.00 -26.88 11.69
N LEU A 22 -37.43 -26.92 12.94
CA LEU A 22 -37.27 -28.06 13.84
C LEU A 22 -38.60 -28.81 13.91
N GLU A 23 -38.73 -29.90 13.17
CA GLU A 23 -39.70 -30.95 13.49
C GLU A 23 -39.07 -31.87 14.55
N PHE A 24 -39.72 -31.92 15.71
CA PHE A 24 -39.32 -32.77 16.82
C PHE A 24 -39.91 -34.17 16.62
N SER A 25 -39.07 -35.16 16.39
CA SER A 25 -39.42 -36.56 16.64
C SER A 25 -38.16 -37.28 17.11
N GLY A 26 -38.23 -37.74 18.36
CA GLY A 26 -37.09 -38.31 19.07
C GLY A 26 -36.61 -39.62 18.48
N VAL A 27 -35.30 -39.87 18.61
CA VAL A 27 -34.65 -41.09 19.12
C VAL A 27 -33.13 -40.88 18.96
N THR A 28 -32.40 -41.27 20.00
CA THR A 28 -30.95 -41.10 20.24
C THR A 28 -30.03 -41.74 19.20
N SER A 29 -28.99 -41.01 18.72
CA SER A 29 -27.73 -41.54 18.15
C SER A 29 -26.71 -40.41 17.80
N PRO A 30 -25.42 -40.73 17.55
CA PRO A 30 -24.26 -40.15 18.23
C PRO A 30 -23.76 -38.81 17.66
N ALA A 31 -22.96 -38.12 18.47
CA ALA A 31 -22.35 -36.82 18.19
C ALA A 31 -21.56 -36.81 16.86
N LEU A 32 -22.18 -36.25 15.82
CA LEU A 32 -21.50 -35.75 14.63
C LEU A 32 -20.64 -34.55 15.04
N ARG A 33 -19.33 -34.79 15.26
CA ARG A 33 -18.33 -33.72 15.17
C ARG A 33 -18.26 -33.26 13.71
N GLY A 34 -19.10 -32.30 13.35
CA GLY A 34 -18.90 -31.53 12.12
C GLY A 34 -17.59 -30.76 12.23
N GLN A 35 -16.60 -31.12 11.43
CA GLN A 35 -15.50 -30.21 11.13
C GLN A 35 -16.09 -29.02 10.37
N VAL A 36 -16.22 -27.89 11.05
CA VAL A 36 -16.46 -26.61 10.40
C VAL A 36 -15.18 -26.27 9.65
N THR A 37 -15.13 -26.54 8.35
CA THR A 37 -14.18 -25.90 7.47
C THR A 37 -14.54 -24.42 7.41
N VAL A 38 -13.76 -23.59 8.11
CA VAL A 38 -13.77 -22.15 7.89
C VAL A 38 -13.27 -21.94 6.47
N VAL A 39 -14.20 -21.72 5.54
CA VAL A 39 -13.85 -21.27 4.19
C VAL A 39 -13.46 -19.81 4.35
N ASP A 40 -12.17 -19.51 4.31
CA ASP A 40 -11.69 -18.13 4.31
C ASP A 40 -12.41 -17.38 3.18
N ALA A 41 -13.05 -16.26 3.53
CA ALA A 41 -13.67 -15.40 2.55
C ALA A 41 -12.60 -14.96 1.52
N PRO A 42 -12.92 -14.94 0.21
CA PRO A 42 -11.95 -14.56 -0.80
C PRO A 42 -11.43 -13.14 -0.50
N SER A 43 -10.11 -13.00 -0.47
CA SER A 43 -9.47 -11.71 -0.23
C SER A 43 -9.72 -10.79 -1.43
N VAL A 44 -10.26 -9.59 -1.18
CA VAL A 44 -10.52 -8.62 -2.24
C VAL A 44 -9.17 -8.00 -2.67
N PRO A 45 -8.80 -8.07 -3.96
CA PRO A 45 -7.52 -7.55 -4.43
C PRO A 45 -7.49 -6.02 -4.35
N VAL A 46 -6.30 -5.45 -4.16
CA VAL A 46 -6.11 -4.00 -4.09
C VAL A 46 -6.29 -3.33 -5.46
N PHE A 47 -5.75 -3.94 -6.51
CA PHE A 47 -5.76 -3.38 -7.87
C PHE A 47 -6.94 -3.94 -8.70
N LEU A 48 -8.16 -3.57 -8.32
CA LEU A 48 -9.34 -3.71 -9.19
C LEU A 48 -9.28 -2.72 -10.37
N ASP A 49 -10.05 -2.94 -11.43
CA ASP A 49 -10.07 -2.04 -12.60
C ASP A 49 -10.38 -0.59 -12.23
N SER A 50 -11.29 -0.35 -11.28
CA SER A 50 -11.59 0.99 -10.78
C SER A 50 -10.42 1.61 -10.02
N ALA A 51 -9.72 0.83 -9.21
CA ALA A 51 -8.53 1.28 -8.46
C ALA A 51 -7.35 1.57 -9.40
N ILE A 52 -7.19 0.77 -10.45
CA ILE A 52 -6.20 1.00 -11.51
C ILE A 52 -6.54 2.29 -12.25
N PHE A 53 -7.81 2.50 -12.63
CA PHE A 53 -8.25 3.71 -13.31
C PHE A 53 -7.93 4.95 -12.48
N GLU A 54 -8.45 5.03 -11.24
CA GLU A 54 -8.27 6.18 -10.35
C GLU A 54 -6.78 6.48 -10.18
N ARG A 55 -5.97 5.45 -9.88
CA ARG A 55 -4.56 5.69 -9.58
C ARG A 55 -3.76 6.13 -10.79
N LEU A 56 -3.98 5.49 -11.93
CA LEU A 56 -3.24 5.79 -13.15
C LEU A 56 -3.69 7.09 -13.81
N GLU A 57 -4.98 7.45 -13.74
CA GLU A 57 -5.46 8.77 -14.15
C GLU A 57 -4.77 9.85 -13.31
N HIS A 58 -4.81 9.72 -11.98
CA HIS A 58 -4.18 10.70 -11.10
C HIS A 58 -2.67 10.84 -11.37
N PHE A 59 -1.97 9.71 -11.54
CA PHE A 59 -0.57 9.74 -11.93
C PHE A 59 -0.33 10.41 -13.29
N LYS A 60 -1.15 10.11 -14.30
CA LYS A 60 -1.01 10.66 -15.65
C LYS A 60 -1.27 12.16 -15.68
N ASP A 61 -2.39 12.60 -15.12
CA ASP A 61 -2.92 13.94 -15.35
C ASP A 61 -2.45 14.96 -14.29
N VAL A 62 -2.07 14.50 -13.10
CA VAL A 62 -1.57 15.34 -12.00
C VAL A 62 -0.12 15.01 -11.65
N GLY A 63 0.16 13.73 -11.39
CA GLY A 63 1.46 13.29 -10.86
C GLY A 63 2.64 13.58 -11.79
N VAL A 64 2.58 13.14 -13.04
CA VAL A 64 3.69 13.34 -14.01
C VAL A 64 3.96 14.83 -14.27
N PRO A 65 2.93 15.68 -14.53
CA PRO A 65 3.15 17.12 -14.63
C PRO A 65 3.76 17.76 -13.38
N ALA A 66 3.33 17.34 -12.19
CA ALA A 66 3.79 17.92 -10.92
C ALA A 66 5.22 17.51 -10.54
N THR A 67 5.74 16.41 -11.10
CA THR A 67 7.02 15.80 -10.67
C THR A 67 8.14 15.94 -11.70
N LEU A 68 8.02 16.84 -12.69
CA LEU A 68 9.04 16.97 -13.76
C LEU A 68 10.47 17.14 -13.24
N SER A 69 10.66 17.91 -12.15
CA SER A 69 11.95 18.09 -11.48
C SER A 69 12.11 17.30 -10.17
N ASP A 70 11.11 16.49 -9.80
CA ASP A 70 11.13 15.66 -8.59
C ASP A 70 11.47 14.21 -8.95
N HIS A 71 12.74 13.84 -8.81
CA HIS A 71 13.21 12.49 -9.12
C HIS A 71 12.58 11.41 -8.23
N ILE A 72 12.25 11.71 -6.97
CA ILE A 72 11.61 10.77 -6.05
C ILE A 72 10.16 10.51 -6.51
N GLY A 73 9.42 11.58 -6.79
CA GLY A 73 8.06 11.50 -7.32
C GLY A 73 8.00 10.73 -8.63
N ARG A 74 8.90 11.00 -9.58
CA ARG A 74 8.98 10.27 -10.86
C ARG A 74 9.21 8.76 -10.66
N ALA A 75 10.17 8.40 -9.80
CA ALA A 75 10.51 7.00 -9.54
C ALA A 75 9.33 6.24 -8.92
N THR A 76 8.65 6.85 -7.94
CA THR A 76 7.50 6.24 -7.26
C THR A 76 6.23 6.19 -8.12
N ILE A 77 6.01 7.17 -9.01
CA ILE A 77 4.96 7.09 -10.04
C ILE A 77 5.24 5.91 -10.99
N ALA A 78 6.48 5.76 -11.46
CA ALA A 78 6.83 4.65 -12.33
C ALA A 78 6.64 3.29 -11.64
N ASP A 79 7.12 3.13 -10.40
CA ASP A 79 6.94 1.91 -9.62
C ASP A 79 5.46 1.59 -9.38
N GLY A 80 4.69 2.57 -8.89
CA GLY A 80 3.26 2.41 -8.64
C GLY A 80 2.44 2.13 -9.89
N THR A 81 2.81 2.74 -11.02
CA THR A 81 2.21 2.45 -12.33
C THR A 81 2.39 0.97 -12.68
N CYS A 82 3.62 0.46 -12.53
CA CYS A 82 3.92 -0.92 -12.85
C CYS A 82 3.25 -1.91 -11.91
N ARG A 83 3.26 -1.65 -10.60
CA ARG A 83 2.55 -2.49 -9.61
C ARG A 83 1.04 -2.56 -9.86
N SER A 84 0.45 -1.53 -10.44
CA SER A 84 -0.98 -1.49 -10.72
C SER A 84 -1.40 -2.43 -11.86
N VAL A 85 -0.50 -2.79 -12.77
CA VAL A 85 -0.83 -3.50 -14.02
C VAL A 85 -0.02 -4.78 -14.26
N VAL A 86 1.04 -4.98 -13.49
CA VAL A 86 1.89 -6.18 -13.53
C VAL A 86 1.56 -7.04 -12.31
N ALA A 87 1.20 -8.31 -12.56
CA ALA A 87 0.92 -9.23 -11.48
C ALA A 87 2.19 -9.53 -10.64
N PRO A 88 2.07 -9.72 -9.32
CA PRO A 88 3.16 -10.19 -8.47
C PRO A 88 3.87 -11.40 -9.05
N GLY A 89 5.20 -11.41 -9.01
CA GLY A 89 6.04 -12.49 -9.55
C GLY A 89 6.01 -12.66 -11.08
N SER A 90 5.32 -11.79 -11.83
CA SER A 90 5.29 -11.85 -13.29
C SER A 90 6.41 -11.02 -13.95
N GLY A 91 6.79 -11.43 -15.16
CA GLY A 91 7.83 -10.77 -15.96
C GLY A 91 9.24 -11.35 -15.77
N PRO A 92 10.23 -10.81 -16.50
CA PRO A 92 11.62 -11.26 -16.46
C PRO A 92 12.32 -11.00 -15.12
N PHE A 93 11.79 -10.10 -14.29
CA PHE A 93 12.31 -9.80 -12.96
C PHE A 93 11.18 -9.31 -12.03
N PRO A 94 11.24 -9.67 -10.73
CA PRO A 94 10.25 -9.21 -9.76
C PRO A 94 10.38 -7.70 -9.50
N LEU A 95 9.26 -7.02 -9.28
CA LEU A 95 9.22 -5.63 -8.86
C LEU A 95 9.56 -5.53 -7.36
N GLY A 96 10.86 -5.63 -7.04
CA GLY A 96 11.39 -5.56 -5.67
C GLY A 96 11.43 -4.16 -5.04
N GLY A 97 10.75 -3.17 -5.63
CA GLY A 97 10.75 -1.77 -5.20
C GLY A 97 11.95 -0.97 -5.71
N TYR A 98 13.14 -1.59 -5.80
CA TYR A 98 14.33 -0.84 -6.16
C TYR A 98 14.56 -0.62 -7.66
N ALA A 99 13.78 -1.29 -8.51
CA ALA A 99 13.98 -1.26 -9.96
C ALA A 99 13.82 0.14 -10.59
N PHE A 100 13.04 1.03 -9.96
CA PHE A 100 12.90 2.43 -10.37
C PHE A 100 13.55 3.41 -9.38
N TRP A 101 13.78 2.95 -8.14
CA TRP A 101 14.27 3.76 -7.02
C TRP A 101 15.74 4.15 -7.15
N HIS A 102 16.61 3.20 -7.49
CA HIS A 102 18.06 3.40 -7.58
C HIS A 102 18.42 3.91 -8.97
N HIS A 103 18.59 5.23 -9.14
CA HIS A 103 19.02 5.93 -10.36
C HIS A 103 18.83 5.18 -11.69
N ASN A 104 17.58 5.02 -12.13
CA ASN A 104 17.24 4.41 -13.43
C ASN A 104 16.40 5.35 -14.29
N PRO A 105 16.92 6.55 -14.67
CA PRO A 105 16.14 7.56 -15.36
C PRO A 105 15.53 7.06 -16.68
N GLU A 106 16.28 6.30 -17.48
CA GLU A 106 15.75 5.74 -18.74
C GLU A 106 14.53 4.83 -18.52
N ARG A 107 14.60 3.99 -17.48
CA ARG A 107 13.52 3.06 -17.15
C ARG A 107 12.30 3.79 -16.59
N VAL A 108 12.53 4.79 -15.74
CA VAL A 108 11.48 5.69 -15.24
C VAL A 108 10.81 6.40 -16.42
N ASP A 109 11.59 7.03 -17.29
CA ASP A 109 11.11 7.80 -18.44
C ASP A 109 10.28 6.95 -19.41
N MET A 110 10.67 5.69 -19.63
CA MET A 110 9.91 4.76 -20.44
C MET A 110 8.52 4.48 -19.88
N VAL A 111 8.41 4.27 -18.56
CA VAL A 111 7.10 4.08 -17.90
C VAL A 111 6.28 5.36 -17.94
N LEU A 112 6.88 6.51 -17.60
CA LEU A 112 6.17 7.79 -17.59
C LEU A 112 5.67 8.17 -18.99
N LYS A 113 6.48 7.93 -20.03
CA LYS A 113 6.09 8.14 -21.43
C LYS A 113 4.92 7.25 -21.82
N ALA A 114 4.95 5.96 -21.44
CA ALA A 114 3.85 5.03 -21.71
C ALA A 114 2.57 5.44 -20.97
N LEU A 115 2.68 5.89 -19.72
CA LEU A 115 1.57 6.39 -18.91
C LEU A 115 0.93 7.64 -19.53
N VAL A 116 1.73 8.63 -19.90
CA VAL A 116 1.24 9.84 -20.60
C VAL A 116 0.62 9.49 -21.96
N GLY A 117 1.10 8.44 -22.62
CA GLY A 117 0.56 7.93 -23.89
C GLY A 117 -0.80 7.22 -23.80
N LEU A 118 -1.31 6.93 -22.60
CA LEU A 118 -2.64 6.33 -22.44
C LEU A 118 -3.77 7.22 -23.00
N PRO A 119 -4.90 6.64 -23.42
CA PRO A 119 -6.03 7.41 -23.93
C PRO A 119 -6.64 8.34 -22.85
N SER A 120 -7.60 9.18 -23.27
CA SER A 120 -8.35 10.07 -22.37
C SER A 120 -8.98 9.31 -21.19
N SER A 121 -8.95 9.92 -19.99
CA SER A 121 -9.61 9.39 -18.80
C SER A 121 -11.15 9.47 -18.85
N SER A 122 -11.71 10.21 -19.81
CA SER A 122 -13.16 10.34 -20.02
C SER A 122 -13.87 9.03 -20.38
N GLN A 123 -13.13 7.94 -20.66
CA GLN A 123 -13.67 6.60 -20.90
C GLN A 123 -12.91 5.57 -20.04
N PRO A 124 -13.29 5.41 -18.75
CA PRO A 124 -12.52 4.64 -17.77
C PRO A 124 -12.22 3.20 -18.20
N SER A 125 -13.19 2.49 -18.75
CA SER A 125 -12.98 1.11 -19.21
C SER A 125 -11.96 1.02 -20.35
N LYS A 126 -12.01 1.96 -21.33
CA LYS A 126 -11.04 1.99 -22.43
C LYS A 126 -9.65 2.35 -21.93
N PHE A 127 -9.58 3.25 -20.94
CA PHE A 127 -8.34 3.63 -20.28
C PHE A 127 -7.67 2.41 -19.63
N VAL A 128 -8.40 1.67 -18.78
CA VAL A 128 -7.84 0.51 -18.07
C VAL A 128 -7.42 -0.61 -19.02
N ILE A 129 -8.23 -0.89 -20.05
CA ILE A 129 -7.88 -1.88 -21.09
C ILE A 129 -6.58 -1.48 -21.78
N ALA A 130 -6.43 -0.20 -22.15
CA ALA A 130 -5.21 0.31 -22.76
C ALA A 130 -4.01 0.22 -21.79
N ALA A 131 -4.20 0.59 -20.52
CA ALA A 131 -3.18 0.53 -19.48
C ALA A 131 -2.62 -0.89 -19.31
N LYS A 132 -3.50 -1.88 -19.09
CA LYS A 132 -3.13 -3.29 -18.95
C LYS A 132 -2.45 -3.87 -20.19
N LYS A 133 -2.71 -3.30 -21.38
CA LYS A 133 -2.08 -3.73 -22.63
C LYS A 133 -0.71 -3.09 -22.87
N GLN A 134 -0.55 -1.80 -22.58
CA GLN A 134 0.60 -1.00 -23.02
C GLN A 134 1.69 -0.87 -21.96
N LEU A 135 1.31 -0.76 -20.69
CA LEU A 135 2.26 -0.49 -19.61
C LEU A 135 3.19 -1.67 -19.28
N PRO A 136 2.76 -2.95 -19.31
CA PRO A 136 3.65 -4.06 -18.93
C PRO A 136 4.96 -4.09 -19.70
N SER A 137 4.96 -3.79 -21.01
CA SER A 137 6.22 -3.75 -21.79
C SER A 137 7.16 -2.64 -21.34
N ALA A 138 6.65 -1.50 -20.89
CA ALA A 138 7.48 -0.41 -20.36
C ALA A 138 8.06 -0.76 -18.99
N CYS A 139 7.29 -1.49 -18.17
CA CYS A 139 7.70 -1.89 -16.82
C CYS A 139 8.90 -2.83 -16.77
N PHE A 140 9.17 -3.53 -17.86
CA PHE A 140 10.28 -4.46 -17.98
C PHE A 140 11.40 -3.94 -18.89
N TYR A 141 11.41 -2.64 -19.20
CA TYR A 141 12.45 -2.03 -20.03
C TYR A 141 13.78 -1.87 -19.27
N GLY A 142 14.89 -2.11 -19.96
CA GLY A 142 16.24 -1.80 -19.50
C GLY A 142 16.79 -2.70 -18.38
N ASN A 143 18.02 -2.40 -17.96
CA ASN A 143 18.70 -3.08 -16.86
C ASN A 143 18.40 -2.39 -15.52
N GLN A 144 18.49 -3.14 -14.43
CA GLN A 144 18.40 -2.60 -13.07
C GLN A 144 19.76 -2.06 -12.61
N THR A 145 19.76 -0.96 -11.87
CA THR A 145 20.94 -0.50 -11.11
C THR A 145 20.64 -0.51 -9.61
N ASN A 146 21.69 -0.56 -8.80
CA ASN A 146 21.63 -0.69 -7.33
C ASN A 146 22.21 0.53 -6.59
N LYS A 147 22.33 1.68 -7.26
CA LYS A 147 22.96 2.88 -6.68
C LYS A 147 21.92 3.92 -6.26
N LEU A 148 21.92 4.28 -4.98
CA LEU A 148 21.14 5.38 -4.42
C LEU A 148 21.89 6.73 -4.59
N ASP A 149 22.20 7.09 -5.83
CA ASP A 149 23.05 8.27 -6.11
C ASP A 149 22.25 9.55 -6.42
N LEU A 150 20.91 9.53 -6.28
CA LEU A 150 20.05 10.62 -6.79
C LEU A 150 19.47 11.58 -5.76
N TYR A 151 19.12 11.10 -4.57
CA TYR A 151 18.21 11.86 -3.72
C TYR A 151 18.99 12.71 -2.72
N GLN A 152 18.63 13.98 -2.62
CA GLN A 152 19.13 14.81 -1.53
C GLN A 152 18.45 14.32 -0.23
N PRO A 153 19.20 14.06 0.85
CA PRO A 153 18.61 13.56 2.10
C PRO A 153 17.46 14.43 2.60
N GLU A 154 17.58 15.76 2.53
CA GLU A 154 16.53 16.70 2.95
C GLU A 154 15.25 16.53 2.12
N ALA A 155 15.39 16.30 0.81
CA ALA A 155 14.25 16.05 -0.07
C ALA A 155 13.59 14.71 0.27
N LEU A 156 14.39 13.67 0.55
CA LEU A 156 13.87 12.37 0.96
C LEU A 156 13.14 12.43 2.30
N ALA A 157 13.69 13.13 3.29
CA ALA A 157 13.08 13.31 4.61
C ALA A 157 11.73 14.04 4.50
N LYS A 158 11.67 15.12 3.71
CA LYS A 158 10.43 15.83 3.41
C LYS A 158 9.40 14.92 2.71
N THR A 159 9.85 14.10 1.76
CA THR A 159 8.94 13.17 1.06
C THR A 159 8.40 12.09 2.00
N LEU A 160 9.24 11.53 2.88
CA LEU A 160 8.81 10.58 3.91
C LEU A 160 7.79 11.21 4.87
N TYR A 161 8.01 12.46 5.28
CA TYR A 161 7.04 13.21 6.07
C TYR A 161 5.69 13.31 5.34
N ASN A 162 5.69 13.71 4.07
CA ASN A 162 4.48 13.88 3.29
C ASN A 162 3.74 12.55 3.04
N TRP A 163 4.45 11.47 2.75
CA TRP A 163 3.85 10.14 2.59
C TRP A 163 3.24 9.65 3.88
N HIS A 164 3.95 9.80 5.00
CA HIS A 164 3.43 9.43 6.30
C HIS A 164 2.19 10.26 6.67
N ARG A 165 2.21 11.56 6.38
CA ARG A 165 1.06 12.43 6.53
C ARG A 165 -0.13 11.91 5.73
N ALA A 166 0.07 11.58 4.44
CA ALA A 166 -0.99 11.09 3.58
C ALA A 166 -1.68 9.82 4.12
N ILE A 167 -0.95 8.93 4.80
CA ILE A 167 -1.53 7.69 5.33
C ILE A 167 -2.02 7.78 6.79
N CYS A 168 -1.59 8.77 7.57
CA CYS A 168 -1.84 8.83 9.01
C CYS A 168 -2.50 10.11 9.53
N ASP A 169 -2.52 11.20 8.74
CA ASP A 169 -3.21 12.44 9.08
C ASP A 169 -4.59 12.48 8.41
N LEU A 170 -5.64 12.28 9.20
CA LEU A 170 -7.03 12.23 8.70
C LEU A 170 -7.53 13.59 8.17
N GLU A 171 -6.88 14.68 8.56
CA GLU A 171 -7.24 16.04 8.17
C GLU A 171 -6.37 16.57 7.02
N TRP A 172 -5.55 15.70 6.42
CA TRP A 172 -4.69 16.09 5.31
C TRP A 172 -5.51 16.39 4.05
N GLU A 173 -5.01 17.32 3.22
CA GLU A 173 -5.71 17.77 2.01
C GLU A 173 -5.79 16.70 0.91
N ASP A 174 -4.83 15.77 0.88
CA ASP A 174 -4.75 14.68 -0.10
C ASP A 174 -4.43 13.35 0.62
N PRO A 175 -5.36 12.81 1.41
CA PRO A 175 -5.14 11.59 2.15
C PRO A 175 -5.17 10.35 1.24
N ALA A 176 -4.34 9.36 1.57
CA ALA A 176 -4.37 8.04 0.95
C ALA A 176 -5.54 7.22 1.54
N GLU A 177 -6.76 7.52 1.12
CA GLU A 177 -7.98 6.88 1.63
C GLU A 177 -8.21 5.48 1.06
N GLN A 178 -7.79 5.27 -0.19
CA GLN A 178 -8.09 4.05 -0.92
C GLN A 178 -7.01 2.97 -0.70
N PRO A 179 -7.36 1.67 -0.63
CA PRO A 179 -6.40 0.60 -0.36
C PRO A 179 -5.19 0.57 -1.30
N GLN A 180 -5.34 0.93 -2.57
CA GLN A 180 -4.24 1.02 -3.52
C GLN A 180 -3.29 2.17 -3.23
N GLN A 181 -3.82 3.31 -2.80
CA GLN A 181 -3.01 4.46 -2.40
C GLN A 181 -2.23 4.12 -1.13
N GLN A 182 -2.89 3.47 -0.17
CA GLN A 182 -2.31 2.98 1.09
C GLN A 182 -1.19 1.96 0.86
N ALA A 183 -1.45 0.94 0.04
CA ALA A 183 -0.47 -0.09 -0.27
C ALA A 183 0.77 0.49 -0.97
N LEU A 184 0.57 1.34 -1.97
CA LEU A 184 1.66 1.99 -2.70
C LEU A 184 2.47 2.92 -1.78
N THR A 185 1.80 3.81 -1.06
CA THR A 185 2.46 4.80 -0.20
C THR A 185 3.23 4.12 0.94
N THR A 186 2.64 3.09 1.55
CA THR A 186 3.34 2.28 2.56
C THR A 186 4.56 1.57 1.96
N GLY A 187 4.42 1.01 0.75
CA GLY A 187 5.53 0.41 0.02
C GLY A 187 6.67 1.41 -0.24
N PHE A 188 6.35 2.65 -0.62
CA PHE A 188 7.35 3.69 -0.86
C PHE A 188 8.07 4.14 0.42
N ILE A 189 7.33 4.29 1.52
CA ILE A 189 7.93 4.51 2.85
C ILE A 189 8.89 3.36 3.17
N CYS A 190 8.45 2.11 2.97
CA CYS A 190 9.32 0.96 3.23
C CYS A 190 10.56 0.92 2.35
N MET A 191 10.43 1.17 1.05
CA MET A 191 11.58 1.23 0.15
C MET A 191 12.62 2.25 0.63
N ALA A 192 12.19 3.48 0.89
CA ALA A 192 13.09 4.54 1.34
C ALA A 192 13.73 4.22 2.70
N THR A 193 12.95 3.77 3.68
CA THR A 193 13.43 3.54 5.05
C THR A 193 14.38 2.33 5.16
N CYS A 194 14.13 1.27 4.39
CA CYS A 194 15.04 0.14 4.30
C CYS A 194 16.35 0.54 3.62
N ASP A 195 16.26 1.26 2.50
CA ASP A 195 17.42 1.61 1.68
C ASP A 195 18.34 2.64 2.36
N THR A 196 17.79 3.64 3.05
CA THR A 196 18.59 4.56 3.88
C THR A 196 19.37 3.85 4.98
N ALA A 197 18.83 2.76 5.52
CA ALA A 197 19.52 1.88 6.46
C ALA A 197 20.46 0.85 5.79
N LYS A 198 20.65 0.91 4.47
CA LYS A 198 21.43 -0.03 3.67
C LYS A 198 20.91 -1.47 3.76
N LEU A 199 19.61 -1.62 4.00
CA LEU A 199 18.89 -2.89 4.05
C LEU A 199 18.05 -3.08 2.79
N GLN A 200 17.74 -4.34 2.49
CA GLN A 200 16.97 -4.71 1.32
C GLN A 200 15.53 -5.02 1.70
N LEU A 201 14.58 -4.34 1.07
CA LEU A 201 13.19 -4.74 1.06
C LEU A 201 12.98 -5.84 0.01
N THR A 202 12.34 -6.93 0.40
CA THR A 202 12.11 -8.04 -0.53
C THR A 202 10.90 -7.77 -1.42
N ALA A 203 10.90 -8.35 -2.63
CA ALA A 203 9.73 -8.31 -3.51
C ALA A 203 8.48 -8.91 -2.82
N ALA A 204 8.66 -9.99 -2.06
CA ALA A 204 7.58 -10.61 -1.30
C ALA A 204 6.97 -9.66 -0.24
N ALA A 205 7.80 -8.87 0.45
CA ALA A 205 7.31 -7.87 1.41
C ALA A 205 6.50 -6.78 0.69
N MET A 206 7.00 -6.28 -0.44
CA MET A 206 6.26 -5.31 -1.26
C MET A 206 4.93 -5.86 -1.78
N ASP A 207 4.92 -7.11 -2.26
CA ASP A 207 3.71 -7.76 -2.75
C ASP A 207 2.70 -7.96 -1.63
N ALA A 208 3.15 -8.30 -0.41
CA ALA A 208 2.31 -8.48 0.76
C ALA A 208 1.50 -7.22 1.13
N PHE A 209 2.06 -6.02 0.92
CA PHE A 209 1.33 -4.76 1.17
C PHE A 209 0.10 -4.59 0.27
N SER A 210 0.12 -5.20 -0.91
CA SER A 210 -0.97 -5.12 -1.90
C SER A 210 -1.76 -6.42 -2.08
N ALA A 211 -1.46 -7.45 -1.27
CA ALA A 211 -2.06 -8.78 -1.39
C ALA A 211 -3.60 -8.76 -1.25
N SER A 212 -4.13 -7.83 -0.47
CA SER A 212 -5.58 -7.60 -0.35
C SER A 212 -5.88 -6.21 0.23
N MET A 213 -7.11 -5.74 0.06
CA MET A 213 -7.58 -4.50 0.70
C MET A 213 -7.41 -4.53 2.23
N ALA A 214 -7.59 -5.70 2.85
CA ALA A 214 -7.38 -5.89 4.28
C ALA A 214 -5.89 -5.79 4.67
N ALA A 215 -5.00 -6.37 3.85
CA ALA A 215 -3.55 -6.28 4.06
C ALA A 215 -3.07 -4.83 3.96
N ALA A 216 -3.50 -4.08 2.95
CA ALA A 216 -3.16 -2.66 2.76
C ALA A 216 -3.57 -1.80 3.97
N LYS A 217 -4.80 -2.00 4.47
CA LYS A 217 -5.29 -1.31 5.68
C LYS A 217 -4.50 -1.71 6.92
N SER A 218 -4.22 -3.00 7.07
CA SER A 218 -3.49 -3.54 8.22
C SER A 218 -2.07 -2.98 8.30
N VAL A 219 -1.32 -3.01 7.20
CA VAL A 219 0.06 -2.48 7.18
C VAL A 219 0.07 -0.97 7.39
N THR A 220 -0.89 -0.23 6.82
CA THR A 220 -1.03 1.21 7.04
C THR A 220 -1.25 1.53 8.51
N LYS A 221 -2.17 0.80 9.17
CA LYS A 221 -2.40 0.95 10.61
C LYS A 221 -1.14 0.68 11.42
N SER A 222 -0.37 -0.35 11.05
CA SER A 222 0.92 -0.66 11.70
C SER A 222 1.95 0.45 11.47
N MET A 223 2.00 1.03 10.27
CA MET A 223 2.89 2.15 9.94
C MET A 223 2.59 3.39 10.80
N CYS A 224 1.30 3.75 10.91
CA CYS A 224 0.86 4.84 11.77
C CYS A 224 1.06 4.55 13.26
N ALA A 225 0.94 3.30 13.69
CA ALA A 225 1.18 2.92 15.09
C ALA A 225 2.68 2.96 15.45
N ALA A 226 3.56 2.63 14.50
CA ALA A 226 5.01 2.65 14.72
C ALA A 226 5.55 4.08 14.87
N MET A 227 4.96 5.05 14.17
CA MET A 227 5.28 6.46 14.34
C MET A 227 4.00 7.30 14.40
N PRO A 228 3.31 7.38 15.55
CA PRO A 228 2.03 8.07 15.64
C PRO A 228 2.03 9.49 15.10
N TRP A 229 0.99 9.83 14.34
CA TRP A 229 0.73 11.19 13.92
C TRP A 229 0.14 12.01 15.07
N THR A 230 0.60 13.24 15.23
CA THR A 230 0.12 14.21 16.22
C THR A 230 -0.28 15.51 15.52
N ALA A 231 -0.92 16.43 16.25
CA ALA A 231 -1.23 17.77 15.73
C ALA A 231 0.01 18.57 15.28
N LYS A 232 1.23 18.16 15.66
CA LYS A 232 2.49 18.79 15.25
C LYS A 232 3.26 17.97 14.20
N GLY A 233 2.68 16.90 13.66
CA GLY A 233 3.35 15.94 12.79
C GLY A 233 3.70 14.63 13.51
N PRO A 234 4.60 13.80 12.94
CA PRO A 234 5.00 12.54 13.54
C PRO A 234 5.68 12.75 14.90
N VAL A 235 5.52 11.80 15.83
CA VAL A 235 6.21 11.83 17.14
C VAL A 235 7.74 11.87 17.02
N THR A 236 8.28 11.27 15.96
CA THR A 236 9.70 11.40 15.59
C THR A 236 9.78 12.41 14.44
N PRO A 237 10.39 13.58 14.65
CA PRO A 237 10.50 14.59 13.61
C PRO A 237 11.33 14.09 12.41
N LEU A 238 10.83 14.34 11.21
CA LEU A 238 11.56 14.11 9.96
C LEU A 238 12.02 15.41 9.30
N ASP A 239 11.52 16.55 9.78
CA ASP A 239 11.91 17.85 9.27
C ASP A 239 13.34 18.19 9.66
N GLY A 240 14.12 18.65 8.69
CA GLY A 240 15.49 19.14 8.92
C GLY A 240 16.57 18.07 9.01
N LEU A 241 16.27 16.79 8.74
CA LEU A 241 17.27 15.73 8.59
C LEU A 241 18.08 15.96 7.29
N LYS A 242 19.41 15.87 7.38
CA LYS A 242 20.35 16.25 6.32
C LYS A 242 21.26 15.11 5.86
N SER A 243 21.11 13.92 6.44
CA SER A 243 21.90 12.75 6.05
C SER A 243 21.05 11.48 6.03
N TYR A 244 21.49 10.49 5.24
CA TYR A 244 20.87 9.18 5.21
C TYR A 244 20.94 8.45 6.55
N ASP A 245 22.02 8.65 7.32
CA ASP A 245 22.16 8.05 8.65
C ASP A 245 21.15 8.65 9.64
N GLU A 246 20.91 9.96 9.61
CA GLU A 246 19.87 10.61 10.42
C GLU A 246 18.47 10.11 10.04
N ILE A 247 18.17 9.99 8.75
CA ILE A 247 16.90 9.43 8.26
C ILE A 247 16.75 7.99 8.73
N ALA A 248 17.78 7.16 8.56
CA ALA A 248 17.77 5.78 9.00
C ALA A 248 17.51 5.69 10.52
N VAL A 249 18.14 6.51 11.36
CA VAL A 249 17.85 6.51 12.80
C VAL A 249 16.40 6.92 13.06
N ALA A 250 15.93 8.02 12.47
CA ALA A 250 14.58 8.53 12.69
C ALA A 250 13.48 7.54 12.24
N THR A 251 13.72 6.77 11.19
CA THR A 251 12.74 5.84 10.61
C THR A 251 12.90 4.39 11.07
N GLU A 252 13.67 4.13 12.12
CA GLU A 252 13.81 2.80 12.69
C GLU A 252 12.47 2.11 13.02
N PRO A 253 11.47 2.79 13.62
CA PRO A 253 10.20 2.15 13.93
C PRO A 253 9.48 1.59 12.70
N TRP A 254 9.59 2.27 11.55
CA TRP A 254 8.98 1.83 10.30
C TRP A 254 9.66 0.59 9.72
N ARG A 255 10.99 0.44 9.88
CA ARG A 255 11.70 -0.73 9.35
C ARG A 255 11.18 -2.05 9.89
N GLN A 256 10.73 -2.08 11.14
CA GLN A 256 10.11 -3.26 11.74
C GLN A 256 8.81 -3.63 11.03
N VAL A 257 7.98 -2.64 10.70
CA VAL A 257 6.75 -2.83 9.91
C VAL A 257 7.08 -3.30 8.50
N CYS A 258 8.14 -2.76 7.91
CA CYS A 258 8.60 -3.09 6.57
C CYS A 258 9.27 -4.46 6.45
N GLY A 259 9.65 -5.09 7.57
CA GLY A 259 10.32 -6.38 7.59
C GLY A 259 11.76 -6.34 7.07
N CYS A 260 12.40 -5.16 7.02
CA CYS A 260 13.81 -5.01 6.69
C CYS A 260 14.60 -4.78 7.98
N THR A 261 15.06 -5.88 8.57
CA THR A 261 15.88 -5.88 9.80
C THR A 261 17.30 -6.32 9.48
N ALA A 262 18.28 -5.75 10.19
CA ALA A 262 19.68 -6.16 10.17
C ALA A 262 19.89 -7.51 10.87
#